data_AF-A0A1X1CXK9-F1
#
_entry.id   AF-A0A1X1CXK9-F1
#
_cell.length_a   1.000
_cell.length_b   1.000
_cell.length_c   1.000
_cell.angle_alpha   90.00
_cell.angle_beta   90.00
_cell.angle_gamma   90.00
#
_symmetry.space_group_name_H-M   'P 1'
#
loop_
_entity.id
_entity.type
_entity.pdbx_description
1 polymer ?
#
loop_
_entity_poly.entity_id
_entity_poly.type
_entity_poly.pdbx_seq_one_letter_code
_entity_poly.pdbx_strand_id
1 'polypeptide(L)'
;MDTDMTKSCEMDNLVVAYFGQDCDIINPECDFDNLLNHYLSTSQPFNLRMLLANIQEFEQEPDGIQIFSERYKYDFAPDRWDMTVIEWLSDVRQRVVNELHAKGYSSDLSEL
;
A
#
# COMPACT_ATOMS: atom_id res chain seq x y z
N MET A 1 18.03 -17.70 -1.14
CA MET A 1 16.94 -18.04 -0.21
C MET A 1 15.67 -17.48 -0.82
N ASP A 2 14.65 -18.33 -0.95
CA ASP A 2 13.31 -18.11 -1.51
C ASP A 2 12.98 -16.76 -2.16
N THR A 3 13.06 -16.73 -3.50
CA THR A 3 12.25 -15.81 -4.31
C THR A 3 10.90 -16.47 -4.57
N ASP A 4 10.16 -16.70 -3.50
CA ASP A 4 8.80 -17.21 -3.61
C ASP A 4 7.87 -16.03 -3.92
N MET A 5 7.52 -15.88 -5.20
CA MET A 5 6.58 -14.88 -5.71
C MET A 5 5.12 -15.13 -5.26
N THR A 6 4.87 -16.06 -4.33
CA THR A 6 3.54 -16.46 -3.85
C THR A 6 3.17 -15.97 -2.45
N LYS A 7 4.04 -15.25 -1.73
CA LYS A 7 3.59 -14.58 -0.50
C LYS A 7 2.67 -13.42 -0.87
N SER A 8 1.36 -13.69 -0.78
CA SER A 8 0.32 -12.66 -0.72
C SER A 8 0.79 -11.57 0.23
N CYS A 9 1.09 -10.40 -0.34
CA CYS A 9 1.54 -9.25 0.41
C CYS A 9 0.35 -8.33 0.61
N GLU A 10 0.26 -7.64 1.75
CA GLU A 10 -0.86 -6.74 2.02
C GLU A 10 -0.90 -5.59 0.99
N MET A 11 0.23 -5.30 0.35
CA MET A 11 0.28 -4.41 -0.81
C MET A 11 -0.60 -4.90 -1.98
N ASP A 12 -0.68 -6.22 -2.24
CA ASP A 12 -1.56 -6.75 -3.29
C ASP A 12 -3.03 -6.44 -2.97
N ASN A 13 -3.42 -6.59 -1.70
CA ASN A 13 -4.77 -6.27 -1.25
C ASN A 13 -5.07 -4.79 -1.44
N LEU A 14 -4.15 -3.91 -1.03
CA LEU A 14 -4.32 -2.47 -1.21
C LEU A 14 -4.42 -2.10 -2.68
N VAL A 15 -3.45 -2.50 -3.49
CA VAL A 15 -3.37 -2.07 -4.88
C VAL A 15 -4.52 -2.66 -5.69
N VAL A 16 -4.75 -3.97 -5.65
CA VAL A 16 -5.74 -4.60 -6.52
C VAL A 16 -7.16 -4.25 -6.11
N ALA A 17 -7.48 -4.22 -4.82
CA ALA A 17 -8.85 -3.98 -4.37
C ALA A 17 -9.22 -2.49 -4.35
N TYR A 18 -8.29 -1.59 -4.03
CA TYR A 18 -8.59 -0.17 -3.85
C TYR A 18 -8.09 0.71 -4.99
N PHE A 19 -6.89 0.46 -5.49
CA PHE A 19 -6.23 1.32 -6.48
C PHE A 19 -6.17 0.70 -7.88
N GLY A 20 -6.84 -0.44 -8.05
CA GLY A 20 -6.91 -1.22 -9.27
C GLY A 20 -7.92 -0.67 -10.28
N GLN A 21 -8.22 -1.48 -11.29
CA GLN A 21 -9.15 -1.09 -12.37
C GLN A 21 -10.58 -0.79 -11.86
N ASP A 22 -11.02 -1.53 -10.83
CA ASP A 22 -12.39 -1.48 -10.29
C ASP A 22 -12.51 -0.57 -9.05
N CYS A 23 -11.62 0.41 -8.89
CA CYS A 23 -11.65 1.36 -7.77
C CYS A 23 -12.98 2.15 -7.68
N ASP A 24 -13.70 2.28 -8.79
CA ASP A 24 -14.98 2.98 -8.91
C ASP A 24 -16.12 2.28 -8.16
N ILE A 25 -15.97 0.97 -7.90
CA ILE A 25 -16.87 0.19 -7.04
C ILE A 25 -16.82 0.69 -5.59
N ILE A 26 -15.63 1.08 -5.11
CA ILE A 26 -15.43 1.57 -3.74
C ILE A 26 -15.69 3.08 -3.69
N ASN A 27 -15.12 3.83 -4.63
CA ASN A 27 -15.25 5.27 -4.74
C ASN A 27 -15.44 5.65 -6.21
N PRO A 28 -16.61 6.19 -6.63
CA PRO A 28 -16.89 6.47 -8.04
C PRO A 28 -15.90 7.41 -8.76
N GLU A 29 -15.21 8.26 -8.00
CA GLU A 29 -14.20 9.19 -8.54
C GLU A 29 -12.79 8.57 -8.53
N CYS A 30 -12.66 7.37 -7.97
CA CYS A 30 -11.41 6.72 -7.60
C CYS A 30 -10.46 7.67 -6.88
N ASP A 31 -11.00 8.53 -6.03
CA ASP A 31 -10.23 9.53 -5.30
C ASP A 31 -9.26 8.86 -4.33
N PHE A 32 -7.98 9.26 -4.39
CA PHE A 32 -6.91 8.64 -3.62
C PHE A 32 -7.19 8.69 -2.11
N ASP A 33 -7.60 9.86 -1.61
CA ASP A 33 -7.82 10.07 -0.18
C ASP A 33 -8.97 9.21 0.34
N ASN A 34 -10.07 9.16 -0.41
CA ASN A 34 -11.24 8.37 -0.05
C ASN A 34 -10.95 6.87 -0.08
N LEU A 35 -10.23 6.38 -1.10
CA LEU A 35 -9.84 4.98 -1.22
C LEU A 35 -8.93 4.57 -0.05
N LEU A 36 -7.88 5.35 0.22
CA LEU A 36 -6.95 5.06 1.31
C LEU A 36 -7.63 5.16 2.68
N ASN A 37 -8.45 6.19 2.92
CA ASN A 37 -9.22 6.31 4.16
C ASN A 37 -10.15 5.11 4.37
N HIS A 38 -10.79 4.62 3.31
CA HIS A 38 -11.64 3.43 3.40
C HIS A 38 -10.83 2.21 3.84
N TYR A 39 -9.68 1.96 3.19
CA TYR A 39 -8.78 0.88 3.57
C TYR A 39 -8.29 1.00 5.03
N LEU A 40 -7.83 2.18 5.45
CA LEU A 40 -7.31 2.43 6.80
C LEU A 40 -8.37 2.23 7.89
N SER A 41 -9.60 2.69 7.63
CA SER A 41 -10.71 2.58 8.59
C SER A 41 -11.22 1.14 8.77
N THR A 42 -11.10 0.30 7.74
CA THR A 42 -11.60 -1.09 7.73
C THR A 42 -10.53 -2.13 8.08
N SER A 43 -9.25 -1.79 7.91
CA SER A 43 -8.14 -2.68 8.14
C SER A 43 -7.84 -2.93 9.62
N GLN A 44 -7.44 -4.16 9.92
CA GLN A 44 -6.94 -4.53 11.24
C GLN A 44 -5.50 -4.02 11.44
N PRO A 45 -5.07 -3.71 12.68
CA PRO A 45 -3.71 -3.23 12.95
C PRO A 45 -2.61 -4.16 12.45
N PHE A 46 -2.85 -5.48 12.46
CA PHE A 46 -1.93 -6.47 11.91
C PHE A 46 -1.70 -6.25 10.40
N ASN A 47 -2.78 -6.07 9.63
CA ASN A 47 -2.69 -5.80 8.19
C ASN A 47 -1.94 -4.49 7.92
N LEU A 48 -2.23 -3.43 8.67
CA LEU A 48 -1.52 -2.16 8.57
C LEU A 48 0.00 -2.31 8.79
N ARG A 49 0.43 -3.16 9.73
CA ARG A 49 1.85 -3.46 9.92
C ARG A 49 2.44 -4.30 8.80
N MET A 50 1.70 -5.28 8.28
CA MET A 50 2.11 -6.05 7.09
C MET A 50 2.30 -5.14 5.88
N LEU A 51 1.41 -4.17 5.67
CA LEU A 51 1.53 -3.17 4.61
C LEU A 51 2.80 -2.32 4.79
N LEU A 52 3.09 -1.86 6.02
CA LEU A 52 4.33 -1.14 6.30
C LEU A 52 5.58 -1.97 6.00
N ALA A 53 5.57 -3.27 6.36
CA ALA A 53 6.67 -4.17 6.05
C ALA A 53 6.85 -4.32 4.53
N ASN A 54 5.76 -4.46 3.76
CA ASN A 54 5.85 -4.54 2.31
C ASN A 54 6.37 -3.24 1.67
N ILE A 55 5.95 -2.08 2.17
CA ILE A 55 6.51 -0.80 1.72
C ILE A 55 8.01 -0.74 2.00
N GLN A 56 8.42 -1.12 3.21
CA GLN A 56 9.84 -1.15 3.59
C GLN A 56 10.66 -2.09 2.70
N GLU A 57 10.12 -3.26 2.32
CA GLU A 57 10.77 -4.17 1.37
C GLU A 57 11.03 -3.48 0.03
N PHE A 58 10.04 -2.79 -0.56
CA PHE A 58 10.23 -2.04 -1.81
C PHE A 58 11.21 -0.86 -1.67
N GLU A 59 11.25 -0.20 -0.51
CA GLU A 59 12.16 0.93 -0.28
C GLU A 59 13.62 0.50 -0.04
N GLN A 60 13.84 -0.71 0.47
CA GLN A 60 15.18 -1.23 0.79
C GLN A 60 15.85 -1.94 -0.38
N GLU A 61 15.07 -2.50 -1.30
CA GLU A 61 15.58 -3.15 -2.50
C GLU A 61 16.07 -2.11 -3.54
N PRO A 62 17.29 -2.22 -4.10
CA PRO A 62 17.81 -1.25 -5.06
C PRO A 62 16.90 -0.99 -6.27
N ASP A 63 16.22 -2.05 -6.73
CA ASP A 63 15.29 -2.01 -7.87
C ASP A 63 13.82 -2.06 -7.40
N GLY A 64 13.54 -1.83 -6.11
CA GLY A 64 12.22 -2.08 -5.52
C GLY A 64 11.09 -1.25 -6.13
N ILE A 65 11.34 0.00 -6.52
CA ILE A 65 10.37 0.83 -7.26
C ILE A 65 10.06 0.23 -8.63
N GLN A 66 11.08 -0.26 -9.36
CA GLN A 66 10.87 -0.91 -10.65
C GLN A 66 10.09 -2.22 -10.48
N ILE A 67 10.40 -3.01 -9.44
CA ILE A 67 9.67 -4.25 -9.12
C ILE A 67 8.20 -3.94 -8.81
N PHE A 68 7.93 -2.92 -8.01
CA PHE A 68 6.55 -2.47 -7.71
C PHE A 68 5.82 -2.09 -9.00
N SER A 69 6.42 -1.21 -9.81
CA SER A 69 5.81 -0.76 -11.06
C SER A 69 5.54 -1.92 -12.01
N GLU A 70 6.49 -2.84 -12.17
CA GLU A 70 6.32 -4.00 -13.07
C GLU A 70 5.25 -4.97 -12.56
N ARG A 71 5.17 -5.18 -11.23
CA ARG A 71 4.15 -6.03 -10.61
C ARG A 71 2.74 -5.51 -10.86
N TYR A 72 2.52 -4.19 -10.72
CA TYR A 72 1.19 -3.59 -10.74
C TYR A 72 0.86 -2.81 -12.01
N LYS A 73 1.69 -2.87 -13.06
CA LYS A 73 1.56 -2.04 -14.29
C LYS A 73 0.21 -2.08 -15.00
N TYR A 74 -0.59 -3.13 -14.79
CA TYR A 74 -1.91 -3.26 -15.43
C TYR A 74 -3.07 -2.82 -14.52
N ASP A 75 -2.82 -2.68 -13.23
CA ASP A 75 -3.84 -2.34 -12.23
C ASP A 75 -3.65 -0.93 -11.68
N PHE A 76 -2.39 -0.48 -11.57
CA PHE A 76 -2.01 0.73 -10.87
C PHE A 76 -1.43 1.78 -11.82
N ALA A 77 -2.01 2.97 -11.78
CA ALA A 77 -1.58 4.13 -12.55
C ALA A 77 -1.56 5.38 -11.65
N PRO A 78 -0.42 5.71 -11.03
CA PRO A 78 -0.35 6.79 -10.04
C PRO A 78 -0.55 8.18 -10.65
N ASP A 79 -0.32 8.33 -11.96
CA ASP A 79 -0.62 9.54 -12.74
C ASP A 79 -2.10 9.95 -12.65
N ARG A 80 -3.01 9.03 -12.29
CA ARG A 80 -4.43 9.36 -12.03
C ARG A 80 -4.59 10.38 -10.91
N TRP A 81 -3.66 10.40 -9.96
CA TRP A 81 -3.69 11.27 -8.78
C TRP A 81 -2.59 12.31 -8.79
N ASP A 82 -1.99 12.59 -9.96
CA ASP A 82 -0.85 13.50 -10.12
C ASP A 82 0.34 13.14 -9.22
N MET A 83 0.57 11.84 -8.99
CA MET A 83 1.66 11.31 -8.14
C MET A 83 2.62 10.42 -8.93
N THR A 84 3.87 10.40 -8.50
CA THR A 84 4.82 9.32 -8.80
C THR A 84 4.56 8.12 -7.89
N VAL A 85 5.08 6.94 -8.27
CA VAL A 85 5.07 5.74 -7.40
C VAL A 85 5.71 6.01 -6.04
N ILE A 86 6.80 6.79 -6.02
CA ILE A 86 7.54 7.12 -4.79
C ILE A 86 6.68 8.01 -3.88
N GLU A 87 6.02 9.03 -4.44
CA GLU A 87 5.11 9.89 -3.68
C GLU A 87 3.93 9.11 -3.12
N TRP A 88 3.33 8.22 -3.94
CA TRP A 88 2.24 7.36 -3.52
C TRP A 88 2.65 6.43 -2.36
N LEU A 89 3.78 5.72 -2.48
CA LEU A 89 4.29 4.84 -1.42
C LEU A 89 4.59 5.62 -0.14
N SER A 90 5.20 6.81 -0.27
CA SER A 90 5.52 7.67 0.87
C SER A 90 4.25 8.13 1.60
N ASP A 91 3.20 8.53 0.88
CA ASP A 91 1.97 9.01 1.51
C ASP A 91 1.18 7.86 2.15
N VAL A 92 1.06 6.72 1.46
CA VAL A 92 0.48 5.50 2.05
C VAL A 92 1.21 5.12 3.33
N ARG A 93 2.55 5.06 3.31
CA ARG A 93 3.36 4.75 4.50
C ARG A 93 3.05 5.72 5.65
N GLN A 94 3.08 7.02 5.38
CA GLN A 94 2.88 8.04 6.40
C GLN A 94 1.47 7.93 7.01
N ARG A 95 0.44 7.69 6.20
CA ARG A 95 -0.94 7.58 6.67
C ARG A 95 -1.20 6.29 7.44
N VAL A 96 -0.55 5.19 7.06
CA VAL A 96 -0.61 3.94 7.83
C VAL A 96 0.05 4.10 9.22
N VAL A 97 1.21 4.76 9.29
CA VAL A 97 1.87 5.08 10.57
C VAL A 97 0.95 5.93 11.45
N ASN A 98 0.36 6.99 10.87
CA ASN A 98 -0.55 7.87 11.59
C ASN A 98 -1.77 7.10 12.12
N GLU A 99 -2.36 6.23 11.31
CA GLU A 99 -3.53 5.43 11.67
C GLU A 99 -3.22 4.43 12.80
N LEU A 100 -2.08 3.75 12.74
CA LEU A 100 -1.62 2.86 13.81
C LEU A 100 -1.47 3.62 15.14
N HIS A 101 -0.80 4.78 15.10
CA HIS A 101 -0.58 5.60 16.29
C HIS A 101 -1.90 6.16 16.83
N ALA A 102 -2.81 6.62 15.97
CA ALA A 102 -4.13 7.11 16.35
C ALA A 102 -4.96 6.03 17.07
N LYS A 103 -4.80 4.77 16.67
CA LYS A 103 -5.43 3.61 17.29
C LYS A 103 -4.67 3.05 18.51
N GLY A 104 -3.53 3.63 18.89
CA GLY A 104 -2.73 3.20 20.04
C GLY A 104 -1.83 2.00 19.79
N TYR A 105 -1.55 1.66 18.53
CA TYR A 105 -0.67 0.56 18.13
C TYR A 105 0.71 1.07 17.72
N SER A 106 1.75 0.27 18.02
CA SER A 106 3.11 0.51 17.50
C SER A 106 3.16 0.34 15.98
N SER A 107 3.94 1.19 15.32
CA SER A 107 4.36 1.07 13.92
C SER A 107 5.76 0.47 13.77
N ASP A 108 6.38 0.04 14.87
CA ASP A 108 7.67 -0.64 14.87
C ASP A 108 7.50 -2.04 14.26
N LEU A 109 8.33 -2.34 13.25
CA LEU A 109 8.29 -3.59 12.50
C LEU A 109 9.23 -4.65 13.09
N SER A 110 10.00 -4.32 14.13
CA SER A 110 10.80 -5.30 14.88
C SER A 110 9.96 -6.31 15.67
N GLU A 111 8.65 -6.07 15.81
CA GLU A 111 7.69 -6.91 16.52
C GLU A 111 6.82 -7.80 15.60
N LEU A 112 7.11 -7.86 14.29
CA LEU A 112 6.40 -8.69 13.31
C LEU A 112 6.86 -10.15 13.28
#